data_AF-A0A2N1R291-F1
#
_entry.id   AF-A0A2N1R291-F1
#
_cell.length_a   1.000
_cell.length_b   1.000
_cell.length_c   1.000
_cell.angle_alpha   90.00
_cell.angle_beta   90.00
_cell.angle_gamma   90.00
#
_symmetry.space_group_name_H-M   'P 1'
#
loop_
_entity.id
_entity.type
_entity.pdbx_description
1 polymer ?
#
loop_
_entity_poly.entity_id
_entity_poly.type
_entity_poly.pdbx_seq_one_letter_code
_entity_poly.pdbx_strand_id
1 'polypeptide(L)'
;MVDLRKTRDDLVDIINDVDARVQDVFAAAYADVEAAFADSFSRLFPGGEGRLVLTEPGEWLTTGVDVEARPAGKKVKRLSLLSGGERSLVAVAFLVALFKARPSP
;
A
#
# COMPACT_ATOMS: atom_id res chain seq x y z
N MET A 1 -21.79 -39.68 -0.14
CA MET A 1 -21.52 -38.62 0.86
C MET A 1 -20.03 -38.36 1.12
N VAL A 2 -19.12 -39.33 0.92
CA VAL A 2 -17.65 -39.13 1.08
C VAL A 2 -17.07 -38.21 0.00
N ASP A 3 -17.59 -38.29 -1.22
CA ASP A 3 -17.11 -37.52 -2.39
C ASP A 3 -17.30 -36.00 -2.24
N LEU A 4 -18.50 -35.57 -1.82
CA LEU A 4 -18.81 -34.15 -1.57
C LEU A 4 -18.00 -33.51 -0.44
N ARG A 5 -17.59 -34.29 0.57
CA ARG A 5 -16.71 -33.77 1.64
C ARG A 5 -15.29 -33.53 1.11
N LYS A 6 -14.78 -34.48 0.33
CA LYS A 6 -13.46 -34.36 -0.29
C LYS A 6 -13.37 -33.15 -1.24
N THR A 7 -14.37 -32.97 -2.11
CA THR A 7 -14.41 -31.78 -2.99
C THR A 7 -14.50 -30.47 -2.22
N ARG A 8 -15.23 -30.43 -1.10
CA ARG A 8 -15.28 -29.25 -0.24
C ARG A 8 -13.90 -28.93 0.34
N ASP A 9 -13.21 -29.95 0.84
CA ASP A 9 -11.91 -29.77 1.48
C ASP A 9 -10.85 -29.34 0.43
N ASP A 10 -10.88 -29.92 -0.78
CA ASP A 10 -10.03 -29.50 -1.90
C ASP A 10 -10.25 -28.01 -2.27
N LEU A 11 -11.50 -27.53 -2.26
CA LEU A 11 -11.79 -26.11 -2.53
C LEU A 11 -11.29 -25.18 -1.41
N VAL A 12 -11.34 -25.63 -0.15
CA VAL A 12 -10.81 -24.86 0.98
C VAL A 12 -9.28 -24.75 0.88
N ASP A 13 -8.60 -25.82 0.49
CA ASP A 13 -7.16 -25.80 0.30
C ASP A 13 -6.75 -24.85 -0.83
N ILE A 14 -7.48 -24.86 -1.94
CA ILE A 14 -7.26 -23.90 -3.04
C ILE A 14 -7.45 -22.46 -2.57
N ILE A 15 -8.48 -22.18 -1.76
CA ILE A 15 -8.70 -20.84 -1.20
C ILE A 15 -7.51 -20.42 -0.33
N ASN A 16 -7.03 -21.30 0.55
CA ASN A 16 -5.89 -21.00 1.41
C ASN A 16 -4.60 -20.74 0.62
N ASP A 17 -4.36 -21.49 -0.46
CA ASP A 17 -3.20 -21.30 -1.33
C ASP A 17 -3.27 -19.95 -2.07
N VAL A 18 -4.46 -19.60 -2.57
CA VAL A 18 -4.70 -18.30 -3.21
C VAL A 18 -4.50 -17.16 -2.20
N ASP A 19 -5.05 -17.29 -1.00
CA ASP A 19 -4.92 -16.30 0.05
C ASP A 19 -3.44 -16.09 0.40
N ALA A 20 -2.67 -17.15 0.66
CA ALA A 20 -1.24 -17.06 0.94
C ALA A 20 -0.49 -16.33 -0.18
N ARG A 21 -0.82 -16.64 -1.45
CA ARG A 21 -0.19 -15.98 -2.59
C ARG A 21 -0.56 -14.50 -2.68
N VAL A 22 -1.80 -14.14 -2.40
CA VAL A 22 -2.25 -12.74 -2.39
C VAL A 22 -1.51 -11.95 -1.31
N GLN A 23 -1.34 -12.54 -0.11
CA GLN A 23 -0.60 -11.90 0.98
C GLN A 23 0.85 -11.59 0.58
N ASP A 24 1.57 -12.57 0.01
CA ASP A 24 2.95 -12.38 -0.43
C ASP A 24 3.08 -11.28 -1.48
N VAL A 25 2.21 -11.31 -2.49
CA VAL A 25 2.23 -10.34 -3.59
C VAL A 25 1.90 -8.94 -3.09
N PHE A 26 0.93 -8.81 -2.19
CA PHE A 26 0.56 -7.53 -1.63
C PHE A 26 1.67 -6.97 -0.73
N ALA A 27 2.24 -7.78 0.16
CA ALA A 27 3.30 -7.36 1.07
C ALA A 27 4.54 -6.87 0.31
N ALA A 28 4.95 -7.60 -0.73
CA ALA A 28 6.06 -7.19 -1.59
C ALA A 28 5.75 -5.87 -2.31
N ALA A 29 4.58 -5.76 -2.94
CA ALA A 29 4.17 -4.55 -3.64
C ALA A 29 4.06 -3.34 -2.69
N TYR A 30 3.55 -3.53 -1.48
CA TYR A 30 3.46 -2.47 -0.48
C TYR A 30 4.85 -1.95 -0.09
N ALA A 31 5.80 -2.85 0.18
CA ALA A 31 7.17 -2.48 0.53
C ALA A 31 7.84 -1.67 -0.60
N ASP A 32 7.68 -2.11 -1.85
CA ASP A 32 8.25 -1.41 -3.02
C ASP A 32 7.64 -0.02 -3.20
N VAL A 33 6.30 0.09 -3.07
CA VAL A 33 5.58 1.36 -3.23
C VAL A 33 5.87 2.31 -2.08
N GLU A 34 6.03 1.82 -0.84
CA GLU A 34 6.35 2.64 0.33
C GLU A 34 7.72 3.31 0.18
N ALA A 35 8.75 2.53 -0.19
CA ALA A 35 10.09 3.05 -0.43
C ALA A 35 10.10 4.05 -1.60
N ALA A 36 9.42 3.72 -2.70
CA ALA A 36 9.31 4.62 -3.86
C ALA A 36 8.54 5.90 -3.53
N PHE A 37 7.55 5.83 -2.63
CA PHE A 37 6.76 6.98 -2.20
C PHE A 37 7.58 7.92 -1.33
N ALA A 38 8.32 7.42 -0.34
CA ALA A 38 9.19 8.24 0.49
C ALA A 38 10.22 9.02 -0.34
N ASP A 39 10.88 8.35 -1.30
CA ASP A 39 11.83 8.99 -2.23
C ASP A 39 11.12 10.03 -3.12
N SER A 40 10.01 9.67 -3.77
CA SER A 40 9.26 10.59 -4.64
C SER A 40 8.74 11.81 -3.88
N PHE A 41 8.26 11.61 -2.65
CA PHE A 41 7.72 12.66 -1.81
C PHE A 41 8.80 13.66 -1.41
N SER A 42 9.96 13.20 -0.92
CA SER A 42 11.05 14.08 -0.48
C SER A 42 11.58 14.98 -1.61
N ARG A 43 11.51 14.51 -2.87
CA ARG A 43 11.88 15.29 -4.06
C ARG A 43 10.86 16.38 -4.40
N LEU A 44 9.57 16.09 -4.25
CA LEU A 44 8.49 17.04 -4.51
C LEU A 44 8.29 18.03 -3.35
N PHE A 45 8.65 17.62 -2.12
CA PHE A 45 8.56 18.42 -0.91
C PHE A 45 9.91 18.41 -0.18
N PRO A 46 10.90 19.24 -0.59
CA PRO A 46 12.21 19.29 0.06
C PRO A 46 12.09 19.54 1.57
N GLY A 47 12.68 18.66 2.37
CA GLY A 47 12.60 18.70 3.84
C GLY A 47 11.28 18.20 4.43
N GLY A 48 10.38 17.66 3.61
CA GLY A 48 9.17 16.97 4.04
C GLY A 48 9.33 15.45 4.03
N GLU A 49 8.47 14.77 4.77
CA GLU A 49 8.42 13.31 4.89
C GLU A 49 7.02 12.82 4.50
N GLY A 50 6.94 11.80 3.66
CA GLY A 50 5.71 11.10 3.31
C GLY A 50 5.85 9.63 3.63
N ARG A 51 4.79 9.02 4.18
CA ARG A 51 4.75 7.59 4.51
C ARG A 51 3.40 6.98 4.13
N LEU A 52 3.44 5.71 3.74
CA LEU A 52 2.26 4.88 3.61
C LEU A 52 2.08 4.07 4.88
N VAL A 53 0.86 3.94 5.38
CA VAL A 53 0.56 3.26 6.64
C VAL A 53 -0.55 2.26 6.41
N LEU A 54 -0.33 1.01 6.81
CA LEU A 54 -1.39 0.00 6.80
C LEU A 54 -2.41 0.32 7.88
N THR A 55 -3.70 0.27 7.53
CA THR A 55 -4.77 0.50 8.53
C THR A 55 -4.85 -0.65 9.52
N GLU A 56 -4.56 -1.88 9.07
CA GLU A 56 -4.58 -3.11 9.86
C GLU A 56 -3.30 -3.94 9.59
N PRO A 57 -2.16 -3.59 10.24
CA PRO A 57 -0.90 -4.28 10.01
C PRO A 57 -1.00 -5.79 10.33
N GLY A 58 -0.57 -6.63 9.38
CA GLY A 58 -0.61 -8.09 9.50
C GLY A 58 -1.85 -8.75 8.86
N GLU A 59 -2.93 -7.99 8.63
CA GLU A 59 -4.14 -8.48 7.96
C GLU A 59 -4.11 -8.14 6.47
N TRP A 60 -3.21 -8.78 5.73
CA TRP A 60 -2.90 -8.43 4.33
C TRP A 60 -4.06 -8.56 3.34
N LEU A 61 -5.09 -9.35 3.68
CA LEU A 61 -6.27 -9.54 2.83
C LEU A 61 -7.34 -8.45 3.02
N THR A 62 -7.31 -7.75 4.15
CA THR A 62 -8.36 -6.77 4.52
C THR A 62 -7.83 -5.37 4.82
N THR A 63 -6.52 -5.21 5.02
CA THR A 63 -5.92 -3.91 5.33
C THR A 63 -6.11 -2.90 4.21
N GLY A 64 -6.45 -1.67 4.59
CA GLY A 64 -6.33 -0.49 3.76
C GLY A 64 -4.92 0.11 3.81
N VAL A 65 -4.73 1.19 3.04
CA VAL A 65 -3.51 1.99 3.00
C VAL A 65 -3.87 3.46 3.19
N ASP A 66 -3.33 4.05 4.26
CA ASP A 66 -3.40 5.47 4.55
C ASP A 66 -2.13 6.19 4.08
N VAL A 67 -2.29 7.48 3.76
CA VAL A 67 -1.18 8.37 3.41
C VAL A 67 -1.02 9.42 4.50
N GLU A 68 0.17 9.47 5.10
CA GLU A 68 0.57 10.57 5.97
C GLU A 68 1.63 11.43 5.31
N ALA A 69 1.47 12.75 5.48
CA ALA A 69 2.35 13.74 4.90
C ALA A 69 2.78 14.74 5.97
N ARG A 70 4.07 15.03 6.00
CA ARG A 70 4.68 16.04 6.85
C ARG A 70 5.45 17.03 5.98
N PRO A 71 4.87 18.19 5.64
CA PRO A 71 5.59 19.24 4.95
C PRO A 71 6.72 19.81 5.82
N ALA A 72 7.74 20.39 5.18
CA ALA A 72 8.92 20.93 5.85
C ALA A 72 8.58 21.80 7.07
N GLY A 73 9.13 21.44 8.23
CA GLY A 73 8.95 22.17 9.49
C GLY A 73 7.56 22.05 10.14
N LYS A 74 6.63 21.25 9.61
CA LYS A 74 5.28 21.06 10.18
C LYS A 74 5.11 19.72 10.89
N LYS A 75 4.04 19.58 11.68
CA LYS A 75 3.60 18.29 12.26
C LYS A 75 3.04 17.39 11.16
N VAL A 76 3.12 16.07 11.38
CA VAL A 76 2.49 15.05 10.52
C VAL A 76 1.00 15.30 10.43
N LYS A 77 0.44 15.23 9.21
CA LYS A 77 -0.99 15.35 8.95
C LYS A 77 -1.46 14.20 8.08
N ARG A 78 -2.67 13.71 8.36
CA ARG A 78 -3.41 12.82 7.44
C ARG A 78 -3.74 13.58 6.16
N LEU A 79 -3.83 12.86 5.03
CA LEU A 79 -4.16 13.44 3.73
C LEU A 79 -5.40 14.35 3.75
N SER A 80 -6.44 13.98 4.51
CA SER A 80 -7.69 14.75 4.66
C SER A 80 -7.49 16.14 5.27
N LEU A 81 -6.38 16.37 5.99
CA LEU A 81 -6.07 17.63 6.70
C LEU A 81 -5.11 18.55 5.92
N LEU A 82 -4.70 18.17 4.71
CA LEU A 82 -3.87 18.99 3.81
C LEU A 82 -4.72 19.96 3.00
N SER A 83 -4.12 21.06 2.53
CA SER A 83 -4.77 21.97 1.57
C SER A 83 -5.02 21.28 0.21
N GLY A 84 -5.90 21.84 -0.63
CA GLY A 84 -6.22 21.27 -1.94
C GLY A 84 -4.99 21.08 -2.84
N GLY A 85 -4.09 22.06 -2.88
CA GLY A 85 -2.85 21.97 -3.65
C GLY A 85 -1.87 20.93 -3.12
N GLU A 86 -1.71 20.86 -1.79
CA GLU A 86 -0.89 19.83 -1.14
C GLU A 86 -1.44 18.44 -1.44
N ARG A 87 -2.75 18.21 -1.32
CA ARG A 87 -3.37 16.91 -1.63
C ARG A 87 -3.11 16.47 -3.08
N SER A 88 -3.24 17.36 -4.05
CA SER A 88 -2.96 17.05 -5.45
C SER A 88 -1.50 16.65 -5.66
N LEU A 89 -0.55 17.35 -5.02
CA LEU A 89 0.86 17.05 -5.17
C LEU A 89 1.25 15.73 -4.47
N VAL A 90 0.64 15.43 -3.32
CA VAL A 90 0.78 14.12 -2.66
C VAL A 90 0.21 12.98 -3.54
N ALA A 91 -0.94 13.20 -4.18
CA ALA A 91 -1.51 12.22 -5.11
C ALA A 91 -0.59 11.96 -6.30
N VAL A 92 0.04 13.01 -6.86
CA VAL A 92 1.05 12.87 -7.92
C VAL A 92 2.26 12.09 -7.42
N ALA A 93 2.77 12.39 -6.21
CA ALA A 93 3.87 11.64 -5.62
C ALA A 93 3.55 10.14 -5.49
N PHE A 94 2.32 9.81 -5.07
CA PHE A 94 1.85 8.44 -4.94
C PHE A 94 1.73 7.73 -6.30
N LEU A 95 1.17 8.40 -7.32
CA LEU A 95 1.11 7.84 -8.67
C LEU A 95 2.51 7.56 -9.24
N VAL A 96 3.45 8.48 -9.08
CA VAL A 96 4.85 8.29 -9.50
C VAL A 96 5.50 7.12 -8.77
N ALA A 97 5.23 6.98 -7.47
CA ALA A 97 5.72 5.86 -6.68
C ALA A 97 5.20 4.51 -7.18
N LEU A 98 3.89 4.42 -7.48
CA LEU A 98 3.28 3.21 -8.05
C LEU A 98 3.94 2.81 -9.37
N PHE A 99 4.23 3.77 -10.26
CA PHE A 99 4.92 3.49 -11.52
C PHE A 99 6.38 3.06 -11.32
N LYS A 100 7.09 3.64 -10.34
CA LYS A 100 8.48 3.26 -10.03
C LYS A 100 8.61 1.90 -9.36
N ALA A 101 7.63 1.53 -8.51
CA ALA A 101 7.59 0.26 -7.81
C ALA A 101 7.21 -0.91 -8.73
N ARG A 102 6.51 -0.64 -9.83
CA ARG A 102 6.29 -1.60 -10.91
C ARG A 102 6.92 -1.09 -12.20
N PRO A 103 8.26 -1.11 -12.34
CA PRO A 103 8.86 -0.86 -13.63
C PRO A 103 8.34 -1.98 -14.54
N SER A 104 7.59 -1.61 -15.58
CA SER A 104 7.25 -2.55 -16.65
C SER A 104 8.53 -3.26 -17.10
N PRO A 105 8.48 -4.57 -17.41
CA PRO A 105 9.55 -5.23 -18.14
C PRO A 105 9.94 -4.46 -19.40
#